data_AF-A0A2T7U064-F1
#
_entry.id   AF-A0A2T7U064-F1
#
_cell.length_a   1.000
_cell.length_b   1.000
_cell.length_c   1.000
_cell.angle_alpha   90.00
_cell.angle_beta   90.00
_cell.angle_gamma   90.00
#
_symmetry.space_group_name_H-M   'P 1'
#
loop_
_entity.id
_entity.type
_entity.pdbx_description
1 polymer ?
#
loop_
_entity_poly.entity_id
_entity_poly.type
_entity_poly.pdbx_seq_one_letter_code
_entity_poly.pdbx_strand_id
1 'polypeptide(L)' 'MEASVVEGHVSKLRKKLRQGLGYDPIQAQRHAGYSFLG' A
#
# COMPACT_ATOMS: atom_id res chain seq x y z
N MET A 1 -16.63 7.07 2.93
CA MET A 1 -16.34 6.16 4.05
C MET A 1 -15.42 5.00 3.64
N GLU A 2 -15.51 4.47 2.42
CA GLU A 2 -14.73 3.31 1.98
C GLU A 2 -13.22 3.56 1.77
N ALA A 3 -12.83 4.72 1.23
CA ALA A 3 -11.43 5.08 0.99
C ALA A 3 -10.56 5.00 2.27
N SER A 4 -11.13 5.36 3.42
CA SER A 4 -10.45 5.28 4.73
C SER A 4 -10.11 3.85 5.15
N VAL A 5 -10.95 2.87 4.78
CA VAL A 5 -10.71 1.45 5.09
C VAL A 5 -9.60 0.90 4.19
N VAL A 6 -9.65 1.22 2.89
CA VAL A 6 -8.62 0.82 1.92
C VAL A 6 -7.26 1.40 2.32
N GLU A 7 -7.20 2.69 2.64
CA GLU A 7 -5.98 3.35 3.14
C GLU A 7 -5.44 2.69 4.41
N GLY A 8 -6.33 2.37 5.37
CA GLY A 8 -5.96 1.68 6.60
C GLY A 8 -5.33 0.29 6.34
N HIS A 9 -5.89 -0.48 5.40
CA HIS A 9 -5.34 -1.79 5.03
C HIS A 9 -4.03 -1.67 4.27
N VAL A 10 -3.93 -0.75 3.30
CA VAL A 10 -2.69 -0.51 2.55
C VAL A 10 -1.58 -0.06 3.49
N SER A 11 -1.88 0.79 4.47
CA SER A 11 -0.89 1.24 5.46
C SER A 11 -0.36 0.08 6.31
N LYS A 12 -1.23 -0.84 6.76
CA LYS A 12 -0.82 -2.08 7.46
C LYS A 12 0.02 -2.98 6.56
N LEU A 13 -0.34 -3.13 5.29
CA LEU A 13 0.38 -3.96 4.33
C LEU A 13 1.78 -3.40 4.04
N ARG A 14 1.91 -2.09 3.76
CA ARG A 14 3.20 -1.41 3.55
C ARG A 14 4.16 -1.63 4.72
N LYS A 15 3.67 -1.58 5.96
CA LYS A 15 4.50 -1.86 7.16
C LYS A 15 5.08 -3.26 7.13
N LYS A 16 4.26 -4.28 6.86
CA LYS A 16 4.71 -5.68 6.79
C LYS A 16 5.70 -5.91 5.64
N LEU A 17 5.43 -5.32 4.47
CA LEU A 17 6.28 -5.46 3.29
C LEU A 17 7.64 -4.79 3.49
N ARG A 18 7.68 -3.57 4.05
CA ARG A 18 8.94 -2.90 4.39
C ARG A 18 9.78 -3.68 5.41
N GLN A 19 9.12 -4.31 6.39
CA GLN A 19 9.81 -5.17 7.36
C GLN A 19 10.40 -6.43 6.73
N GLY A 20 9.70 -7.06 5.78
CA GLY A 20 10.18 -8.29 5.13
C GLY A 20 11.15 -8.06 3.96
N LEU A 21 10.92 -7.03 3.15
CA LEU A 21 11.65 -6.75 1.91
C LEU A 21 12.71 -5.65 2.05
N GLY A 22 12.64 -4.82 3.10
CA GLY A 22 13.51 -3.66 3.27
C GLY A 22 13.12 -2.42 2.46
N TYR A 23 12.09 -2.50 1.61
CA TYR A 23 11.57 -1.39 0.81
C TYR A 23 10.05 -1.44 0.67
N ASP A 24 9.46 -0.39 0.08
CA ASP A 24 8.03 -0.30 -0.18
C ASP A 24 7.71 -0.64 -1.64
N PRO A 25 7.12 -1.81 -1.93
CA PRO A 25 6.74 -2.17 -3.29
C PRO A 25 5.39 -1.58 -3.72
N ILE A 26 4.66 -0.85 -2.87
CA ILE A 26 3.33 -0.35 -3.23
C ILE A 26 3.42 1.07 -3.80
N GLN A 27 3.05 1.21 -5.07
CA GLN A 27 2.87 2.50 -5.73
C GLN A 27 1.43 2.99 -5.56
N ALA A 28 1.26 4.27 -5.20
CA ALA A 28 -0.05 4.92 -5.25
C ALA A 28 -0.17 5.67 -6.59
N GLN A 29 -1.22 5.36 -7.34
CA GLN A 29 -1.50 6.01 -8.61
C GLN A 29 -2.73 6.90 -8.46
N ARG A 30 -2.55 8.19 -8.74
CA ARG A 30 -3.61 9.19 -8.61
C ARG A 30 -4.80 8.79 -9.49
N HIS A 31 -5.99 8.76 -8.90
CA HIS A 31 -7.25 8.34 -9.54
C HIS A 31 -7.37 6.86 -9.93
N ALA A 32 -6.34 6.03 -9.71
CA ALA A 32 -6.35 4.60 -10.06
C ALA A 32 -6.15 3.67 -8.84
N GLY A 33 -5.75 4.19 -7.68
CA GLY A 33 -5.60 3.42 -6.44
C GLY A 33 -4.17 2.98 -6.18
N TYR A 34 -3.95 1.70 -5.92
CA TYR A 34 -2.65 1.16 -5.51
C TYR A 34 -2.22 0.01 -6.43
N SER A 35 -0.93 -0.06 -6.72
CA SER A 35 -0.32 -1.12 -7.53
C SER A 35 0.89 -1.70 -6.81
N PHE A 36 1.17 -2.97 -7.06
CA PHE A 36 2.35 -3.66 -6.55
C PHE A 36 3.45 -3.65 -7.62
N LEU A 37 4.64 -3.22 -7.23
CA LEU A 37 5.85 -3.25 -8.03
C LEU A 37 6.65 -4.49 -7.65
N GLY A 38 6.62 -5.50 -8.51
CA GLY A 38 7.37 -6.75 -8.39
C GLY A 38 7.35 -7.53 -9.68
#